data_AF-A0A9P6ZSC9-F1
#
_entry.id   AF-A0A9P6ZSC9-F1
#
_cell.length_a   1.000
_cell.length_b   1.000
_cell.length_c   1.000
_cell.angle_alpha   90.00
_cell.angle_beta   90.00
_cell.angle_gamma   90.00
#
_symmetry.space_group_name_H-M   'P 1'
#
loop_
_entity.id
_entity.type
_entity.pdbx_description
1 polymer ?
#
loop_
_entity_poly.entity_id
_entity_poly.type
_entity_poly.pdbx_seq_one_letter_code
_entity_poly.pdbx_strand_id
1 'polypeptide(L)'
;AQPCDASGNFLPLGTPPCSLTEQSPDDWPPFRNHTEFETAEFLYSRAQMSAPNINTLLDLWAASLLKHDDQPPFADNKDLHKTIDNIPIGGVNWQSFKIQYSGEKPA
;
A
#
# COMPACT_ATOMS: atom_id res chain seq x y z
N ALA A 1 9.70 -22.21 8.73
CA ALA A 1 8.28 -21.78 8.69
C ALA A 1 7.51 -22.78 7.83
N GLN A 2 6.32 -23.21 8.25
CA GLN A 2 5.44 -24.06 7.43
C GLN A 2 4.60 -23.15 6.50
N PRO A 3 4.53 -23.41 5.19
CA PRO A 3 3.74 -22.60 4.27
C PRO A 3 2.26 -22.62 4.67
N CYS A 4 1.57 -21.48 4.52
CA CYS A 4 0.15 -21.32 4.80
C CYS A 4 -0.55 -20.64 3.62
N ASP A 5 -1.86 -20.87 3.48
CA ASP A 5 -2.71 -20.13 2.54
C ASP A 5 -3.06 -18.72 3.06
N ALA A 6 -3.80 -17.94 2.25
CA ALA A 6 -4.24 -16.58 2.59
C ALA A 6 -5.19 -16.51 3.81
N SER A 7 -5.75 -17.64 4.24
CA SER A 7 -6.60 -17.75 5.44
C SER A 7 -5.81 -18.18 6.67
N GLY A 8 -4.49 -18.43 6.52
CA GLY A 8 -3.63 -18.90 7.60
C GLY A 8 -3.70 -20.42 7.83
N ASN A 9 -4.32 -21.19 6.94
CA ASN A 9 -4.31 -22.65 7.05
C ASN A 9 -2.99 -23.20 6.51
N PHE A 10 -2.38 -24.11 7.25
CA PHE A 10 -1.14 -24.74 6.83
C PHE A 10 -1.33 -25.58 5.56
N LEU A 11 -0.43 -25.41 4.60
CA LEU A 11 -0.40 -26.20 3.39
C LEU A 11 0.19 -27.59 3.66
N PRO A 12 -0.27 -28.65 2.96
CA PRO A 12 0.33 -29.97 3.01
C PRO A 12 1.83 -29.95 2.67
N LEU A 13 2.58 -30.88 3.28
CA LEU A 13 4.01 -31.03 2.99
C LEU A 13 4.22 -31.34 1.49
N GLY A 14 5.09 -30.58 0.83
CA GLY A 14 5.39 -30.76 -0.61
C GLY A 14 4.43 -30.06 -1.56
N THR A 15 3.54 -29.19 -1.06
CA THR A 15 2.75 -28.30 -1.92
C THR A 15 3.70 -27.46 -2.77
N PRO A 16 3.62 -27.52 -4.11
CA PRO A 16 4.46 -26.68 -4.96
C PRO A 16 4.20 -25.20 -4.62
N PRO A 17 5.22 -24.33 -4.71
CA PRO A 17 5.00 -22.90 -4.55
C PRO A 17 3.88 -22.47 -5.50
N CYS A 18 3.02 -21.57 -5.03
CA CYS A 18 1.96 -21.01 -5.86
C CYS A 18 2.61 -20.58 -7.18
N SER A 19 2.07 -21.05 -8.30
CA SER A 19 2.49 -20.58 -9.61
C SER A 19 2.35 -19.07 -9.55
N LEU A 20 3.47 -18.35 -9.60
CA LEU A 20 3.44 -16.92 -9.84
C LEU A 20 2.71 -16.79 -11.17
N THR A 21 1.41 -16.47 -11.12
CA THR A 21 0.73 -15.98 -12.31
C THR A 21 1.59 -14.81 -12.72
N GLU A 22 2.20 -14.89 -13.91
CA GLU A 22 2.91 -13.74 -14.47
C GLU A 22 1.89 -12.60 -14.47
N GLN A 23 2.01 -11.72 -13.49
CA GLN A 23 1.20 -10.51 -13.43
C GLN A 23 1.55 -9.79 -14.71
N SER A 24 0.55 -9.45 -15.52
CA SER A 24 0.83 -8.70 -16.72
C SER A 24 1.55 -7.41 -16.31
N PRO A 25 2.45 -6.86 -17.13
CA PRO A 25 3.11 -5.58 -16.81
C PRO A 25 2.12 -4.43 -16.50
N ASP A 26 0.86 -4.61 -16.89
CA ASP A 26 -0.25 -3.68 -16.68
C ASP A 26 -1.14 -4.04 -15.47
N ASP A 27 -0.90 -5.17 -14.79
CA ASP A 27 -1.61 -5.55 -13.58
C ASP A 27 -1.00 -4.86 -12.35
N TRP A 28 -1.56 -3.72 -11.97
CA TRP A 28 -1.17 -2.96 -10.77
C TRP A 28 -2.17 -3.00 -9.60
N PRO A 29 -3.02 -4.04 -9.39
CA PRO A 29 -4.07 -3.96 -8.37
C PRO A 29 -3.48 -3.75 -6.96
N PRO A 30 -4.09 -2.87 -6.13
CA PRO A 30 -5.35 -2.14 -6.32
C PRO A 30 -5.23 -0.83 -7.12
N PHE A 31 -4.04 -0.46 -7.59
CA PHE A 31 -3.80 0.74 -8.38
C PHE A 31 -4.25 0.54 -9.84
N ARG A 32 -4.65 1.64 -10.50
CA ARG A 32 -5.10 1.65 -11.90
C ARG A 32 -3.94 1.56 -12.88
N ASN A 33 -2.76 2.05 -12.48
CA ASN A 33 -1.56 2.03 -13.31
C ASN A 33 -0.28 2.22 -12.45
N HIS A 34 0.86 2.08 -13.12
CA HIS A 34 2.18 2.28 -12.53
C HIS A 34 2.36 3.66 -11.87
N THR A 35 1.87 4.74 -12.50
CA THR A 35 2.01 6.10 -11.98
C THR A 35 1.27 6.29 -10.66
N GLU A 36 0.09 5.71 -10.51
CA GLU A 36 -0.68 5.74 -9.27
C GLU A 36 0.04 4.97 -8.15
N PHE A 37 0.63 3.81 -8.46
CA PHE A 37 1.47 3.05 -7.53
C PHE A 37 2.69 3.86 -7.06
N GLU A 38 3.48 4.40 -7.99
CA GLU A 38 4.68 5.19 -7.64
C GLU A 38 4.32 6.45 -6.85
N THR A 39 3.16 7.06 -7.16
CA THR A 39 2.67 8.21 -6.40
C THR A 39 2.35 7.83 -4.97
N ALA A 40 1.63 6.71 -4.75
CA ALA A 40 1.35 6.23 -3.40
C ALA A 40 2.64 5.88 -2.63
N GLU A 41 3.57 5.15 -3.26
CA GLU A 41 4.86 4.78 -2.67
C GLU A 41 5.65 6.02 -2.22
N PHE A 42 5.72 7.03 -3.10
CA PHE A 42 6.43 8.26 -2.79
C PHE A 42 5.76 9.04 -1.66
N LEU A 43 4.45 9.28 -1.74
CA LEU A 43 3.75 10.13 -0.78
C LEU A 43 3.64 9.48 0.60
N TYR A 44 3.37 8.18 0.66
CA TYR A 44 3.15 7.44 1.90
C TYR A 44 4.46 6.98 2.54
N SER A 45 5.32 6.27 1.79
CA SER A 45 6.48 5.58 2.38
C SER A 45 7.71 6.47 2.48
N ARG A 46 7.99 7.26 1.42
CA ARG A 46 9.24 8.05 1.33
C ARG A 46 9.10 9.46 1.88
N ALA A 47 8.11 10.20 1.41
CA ALA A 47 7.87 11.58 1.81
C ALA A 47 7.11 11.68 3.13
N GLN A 48 6.32 10.65 3.49
CA GLN A 48 5.42 10.64 4.65
C GLN A 48 4.60 11.94 4.72
N MET A 49 4.04 12.32 3.58
CA MET A 49 3.44 13.63 3.39
C MET A 49 2.16 13.76 4.23
N SER A 50 1.97 14.91 4.87
CA SER A 50 0.76 15.17 5.66
C SER A 50 -0.48 15.20 4.76
N ALA A 51 -1.63 14.77 5.28
CA ALA A 51 -2.90 14.78 4.55
C ALA A 51 -3.25 16.15 3.90
N PRO A 52 -3.06 17.31 4.57
CA PRO A 52 -3.27 18.61 3.95
C PRO A 52 -2.33 18.90 2.77
N ASN A 53 -1.08 18.46 2.86
CA ASN A 53 -0.10 18.63 1.77
C ASN A 53 -0.41 17.69 0.60
N ILE A 54 -0.84 16.45 0.87
CA ILE A 54 -1.31 15.52 -0.18
C ILE A 54 -2.49 16.14 -0.93
N ASN A 55 -3.51 16.63 -0.22
CA ASN A 55 -4.65 17.28 -0.86
C ASN A 55 -4.20 18.48 -1.71
N THR A 56 -3.35 19.34 -1.17
CA THR A 56 -2.81 20.50 -1.90
C THR A 56 -2.08 20.06 -3.19
N LEU A 57 -1.26 19.01 -3.13
CA LEU A 57 -0.56 18.49 -4.29
C LEU A 57 -1.53 17.95 -5.35
N LEU A 58 -2.53 17.18 -4.94
CA LEU A 58 -3.53 16.59 -5.84
C LEU A 58 -4.41 17.67 -6.49
N ASP A 59 -4.78 18.72 -5.75
CA ASP A 59 -5.51 19.87 -6.27
C ASP A 59 -4.70 20.61 -7.35
N LEU A 60 -3.41 20.85 -7.09
CA LEU A 60 -2.51 21.48 -8.06
C LEU A 60 -2.34 20.61 -9.31
N TRP A 61 -2.22 19.30 -9.13
CA TRP A 61 -2.12 18.35 -10.23
C TRP A 61 -3.41 18.34 -11.06
N ALA A 62 -4.59 18.27 -10.42
CA ALA A 62 -5.88 18.36 -11.09
C ALA A 62 -6.03 19.66 -11.89
N ALA A 63 -5.65 20.80 -11.31
CA ALA A 63 -5.66 22.08 -12.01
C ALA A 63 -4.76 22.07 -13.26
N SER A 64 -3.60 21.40 -13.20
CA SER A 64 -2.70 21.27 -14.34
C SER A 64 -3.24 20.37 -15.47
N LEU A 65 -4.04 19.37 -15.10
CA LEU A 65 -4.60 18.34 -16.00
C LEU A 65 -5.97 18.71 -16.57
N LEU A 66 -6.68 19.68 -15.98
CA LEU A 66 -8.00 20.10 -16.42
C LEU A 66 -8.05 20.46 -17.92
N LYS A 67 -6.99 21.05 -18.47
CA LYS A 67 -6.87 21.40 -19.90
C LYS A 67 -6.78 20.18 -20.83
N HIS A 68 -6.50 19.00 -20.28
CA HIS A 68 -6.37 17.73 -20.98
C HIS A 68 -7.56 16.79 -20.74
N ASP A 69 -8.58 17.24 -20.00
CA ASP A 69 -9.71 16.41 -19.56
C ASP A 69 -9.26 15.15 -18.80
N ASP A 70 -8.17 15.28 -18.03
CA ASP A 70 -7.53 14.19 -17.31
C ASP A 70 -7.58 14.42 -15.79
N GLN A 71 -7.28 13.38 -15.00
CA GLN A 71 -7.46 13.35 -13.56
C GLN A 71 -6.14 13.06 -12.82
N PRO A 72 -5.97 13.59 -11.60
CA PRO A 72 -4.83 13.24 -10.76
C PRO A 72 -4.83 11.73 -10.41
N PRO A 73 -3.68 11.19 -9.97
CA PRO A 73 -3.57 9.78 -9.56
C PRO A 73 -4.46 9.43 -8.37
N PHE A 74 -4.86 10.39 -7.53
CA PHE A 74 -5.85 10.20 -6.47
C PHE A 74 -6.75 11.42 -6.38
N ALA A 75 -8.00 11.23 -5.96
CA ALA A 75 -8.94 12.34 -5.79
C ALA A 75 -8.56 13.23 -4.59
N ASP A 76 -8.14 12.61 -3.48
CA ASP A 76 -7.68 13.28 -2.26
C ASP A 76 -6.80 12.30 -1.45
N ASN A 77 -6.36 12.71 -0.25
CA ASN A 77 -5.60 11.80 0.60
C ASN A 77 -6.44 10.58 1.04
N LYS A 78 -7.76 10.68 1.17
CA LYS A 78 -8.58 9.55 1.63
C LYS A 78 -8.63 8.47 0.57
N ASP A 79 -8.73 8.86 -0.69
CA ASP A 79 -8.64 7.96 -1.83
C ASP A 79 -7.29 7.23 -1.85
N LEU A 80 -6.18 7.97 -1.68
CA LEU A 80 -4.85 7.39 -1.54
C LEU A 80 -4.76 6.35 -0.41
N HIS A 81 -5.18 6.71 0.81
CA HIS A 81 -5.09 5.79 1.96
C HIS A 81 -6.02 4.59 1.79
N LYS A 82 -7.22 4.79 1.25
CA LYS A 82 -8.16 3.70 0.97
C LYS A 82 -7.58 2.71 -0.06
N THR A 83 -6.90 3.20 -1.08
CA THR A 83 -6.23 2.33 -2.07
C THR A 83 -5.10 1.54 -1.42
N ILE A 84 -4.32 2.16 -0.53
CA ILE A 84 -3.29 1.45 0.26
C ILE A 84 -3.90 0.39 1.18
N ASP A 85 -4.99 0.72 1.88
CA ASP A 85 -5.68 -0.22 2.77
C ASP A 85 -6.31 -1.41 2.02
N ASN A 86 -6.61 -1.24 0.73
CA ASN A 86 -7.17 -2.29 -0.13
C ASN A 86 -6.11 -3.22 -0.74
N ILE A 87 -4.81 -3.03 -0.45
CA ILE A 87 -3.75 -3.91 -0.98
C ILE A 87 -3.96 -5.33 -0.44
N PRO A 88 -4.30 -6.32 -1.31
CA PRO A 88 -4.72 -7.64 -0.86
C PRO A 88 -3.54 -8.48 -0.33
N ILE A 89 -2.33 -8.24 -0.86
CA ILE A 89 -1.11 -8.93 -0.47
C ILE A 89 -0.43 -8.08 0.60
N GLY A 90 -0.71 -8.39 1.87
CA GLY A 90 -0.25 -7.57 3.01
C GLY A 90 -1.35 -7.17 3.99
N GLY A 91 -2.59 -7.63 3.78
CA GLY A 91 -3.75 -7.44 4.67
C GLY A 91 -3.65 -8.08 6.06
N VAL A 92 -2.45 -8.15 6.64
CA VAL A 92 -2.29 -8.29 8.09
C VAL A 92 -2.32 -6.87 8.63
N ASN A 93 -3.44 -6.49 9.27
CA ASN A 93 -3.52 -5.22 9.99
C ASN A 93 -2.27 -5.08 10.87
N TRP A 94 -1.52 -3.98 10.69
CA TRP A 94 -0.39 -3.66 11.56
C TRP A 94 -0.89 -3.63 13.00
N GLN A 95 -0.55 -4.64 13.78
CA GLN A 95 -0.85 -4.68 15.20
C GLN A 95 0.19 -3.83 15.93
N SER A 96 -0.22 -2.65 16.37
CA SER A 96 0.55 -1.91 17.36
C SER A 96 0.26 -2.47 18.75
N PHE A 97 1.31 -2.81 19.48
CA PHE A 97 1.21 -3.19 20.88
C PHE A 97 2.21 -2.35 21.68
N LYS A 98 1.80 -1.93 22.88
CA LYS A 98 2.66 -1.18 23.79
C LYS A 98 3.46 -2.17 24.61
N ILE A 99 4.78 -2.06 24.54
CA ILE A 99 5.71 -2.86 25.35
C ILE A 99 6.26 -1.94 26.44
N GLN A 100 6.19 -2.39 27.69
CA GLN A 100 6.83 -1.72 28.81
C GLN A 100 7.99 -2.59 29.28
N TYR A 101 9.21 -2.04 29.29
CA TYR A 101 10.37 -2.71 29.83
C TYR A 101 10.30 -2.74 31.36
N SER A 102 10.21 -3.94 31.94
CA SER A 102 10.14 -4.17 33.39
C SER A 102 11.43 -4.71 33.99
N GLY A 103 12.52 -4.73 33.22
CA GLY A 103 13.83 -5.19 33.68
C GLY A 103 14.63 -4.08 34.38
N GLU A 104 15.68 -4.49 35.10
CA GLU A 104 16.66 -3.55 35.63
C GLU A 104 17.49 -2.95 34.49
N LYS A 105 17.77 -1.64 34.56
CA LYS A 105 18.55 -0.94 33.54
C LYS A 105 19.97 -1.54 33.50
N PRO A 106 20.48 -2.00 32.34
CA PRO A 106 21.83 -2.53 32.25
C PRO A 106 22.87 -1.48 32.66
N ALA A 107 23.96 -1.94 33.29
CA ALA A 107 25.10 -1.13 33.71
C ALA A 107 25.94 -0.61 32.52
#